data_AF-A0A2D8FT12-F1
#
_entry.id   AF-A0A2D8FT12-F1
#
_cell.length_a   1.000
_cell.length_b   1.000
_cell.length_c   1.000
_cell.angle_alpha   90.00
_cell.angle_beta   90.00
_cell.angle_gamma   90.00
#
_symmetry.space_group_name_H-M   'P 1'
#
loop_
_entity.id
_entity.type
_entity.pdbx_description
1 polymer ?
#
loop_
_entity_poly.entity_id
_entity_poly.type
_entity_poly.pdbx_seq_one_letter_code
_entity_poly.pdbx_strand_id
1 'polypeptide(L)'
;MVRLPFSTLAVLGAGAVLVAFTAAAQDRVSPEPAASGRALPVGAYRETCRGITLNGDRLRARCIAKNGQSVSSTLSVRSCRGAAIRNDDGRLACTPASPPRSA
;
A
#
# COMPACT_ATOMS: atom_id res chain seq x y z
N MET A 1 42.11 -17.66 25.44
CA MET A 1 43.27 -18.57 25.39
C MET A 1 43.20 -19.34 24.08
N VAL A 2 44.21 -19.13 23.25
CA VAL A 2 44.39 -19.71 21.92
C VAL A 2 44.73 -21.21 22.03
N ARG A 3 44.03 -22.07 21.28
CA ARG A 3 44.54 -23.33 20.70
C ARG A 3 43.69 -23.62 19.44
N LEU A 4 44.10 -23.26 18.23
CA LEU A 4 45.10 -23.90 17.34
C LEU A 4 44.81 -25.40 17.06
N PRO A 5 45.09 -25.88 15.82
CA PRO A 5 44.10 -26.48 14.93
C PRO A 5 44.37 -27.97 14.67
N PHE A 6 43.31 -28.78 14.68
CA PHE A 6 43.27 -30.08 14.01
C PHE A 6 42.49 -29.86 12.71
N SER A 7 43.06 -29.24 11.66
CA SER A 7 43.99 -29.83 10.70
C SER A 7 43.71 -31.31 10.41
N THR A 8 43.22 -31.52 9.18
CA THR A 8 43.34 -32.73 8.32
C THR A 8 42.63 -33.98 8.85
N LEU A 9 41.58 -34.53 8.22
CA LEU A 9 41.44 -35.13 6.88
C LEU A 9 39.91 -35.40 6.73
N ALA A 10 39.19 -35.39 5.60
CA ALA A 10 39.46 -35.40 4.19
C ALA A 10 38.20 -34.85 3.48
N VAL A 11 38.36 -33.88 2.58
CA VAL A 11 37.28 -33.41 1.70
C VAL A 11 37.36 -34.21 0.41
N LEU A 12 36.52 -35.24 0.26
CA LEU A 12 36.05 -35.74 -1.04
C LEU A 12 34.66 -36.36 -0.82
N GLY A 13 33.63 -35.56 -1.04
CA GLY A 13 32.24 -36.01 -1.02
C GLY A 13 31.36 -34.93 -1.62
N ALA A 14 31.10 -35.04 -2.91
CA ALA A 14 30.14 -34.19 -3.60
C ALA A 14 28.74 -34.38 -3.00
N GLY A 15 28.10 -33.31 -2.56
CA GLY A 15 26.65 -33.26 -2.41
C GLY A 15 26.11 -32.93 -1.01
N ALA A 16 25.14 -32.01 -1.03
CA ALA A 16 24.16 -31.69 0.01
C ALA A 16 24.67 -30.95 1.26
N VAL A 17 24.67 -29.62 1.20
CA VAL A 17 24.68 -28.76 2.38
C VAL A 17 23.35 -28.97 3.14
N LEU A 18 23.37 -29.79 4.20
CA LEU A 18 22.31 -29.82 5.20
C LEU A 18 22.48 -28.60 6.11
N VAL A 19 21.87 -27.47 5.75
CA VAL A 19 21.74 -26.36 6.69
C VAL A 19 20.60 -26.69 7.65
N ALA A 20 20.93 -27.21 8.83
CA ALA A 20 20.00 -27.40 9.93
C ALA A 20 19.68 -26.05 10.59
N PHE A 21 18.75 -25.30 10.01
CA PHE A 21 18.02 -24.24 10.71
C PHE A 21 16.71 -24.83 11.25
N THR A 22 16.71 -25.41 12.46
CA THR A 22 15.46 -25.71 13.18
C THR A 22 15.02 -24.48 13.97
N ALA A 23 14.71 -23.40 13.28
CA ALA A 23 14.05 -22.23 13.84
C ALA A 23 12.81 -21.93 13.00
N ALA A 24 11.80 -22.80 13.10
CA ALA A 24 10.50 -22.56 12.49
C ALA A 24 9.62 -21.69 13.42
N ALA A 25 10.10 -20.49 13.78
CA ALA A 25 9.20 -19.38 13.98
C ALA A 25 8.88 -18.82 12.58
N GLN A 26 8.03 -19.54 11.85
CA GLN A 26 7.57 -19.10 10.53
C GLN A 26 6.50 -18.03 10.72
N ASP A 27 6.93 -16.80 10.96
CA ASP A 27 6.07 -15.62 10.88
C ASP A 27 5.69 -15.44 9.40
N ARG A 28 4.60 -16.09 9.00
CA ARG A 28 3.97 -15.86 7.70
C ARG A 28 3.27 -14.50 7.77
N VAL A 29 4.00 -13.43 7.48
CA VAL A 29 3.34 -12.24 6.92
C VAL A 29 2.84 -12.62 5.54
N SER A 30 1.64 -13.18 5.49
CA SER A 30 0.88 -13.30 4.25
C SER A 30 0.69 -11.89 3.71
N PRO A 31 1.11 -11.58 2.46
CA PRO A 31 0.66 -10.36 1.81
C PRO A 31 -0.86 -10.43 1.70
N GLU A 32 -1.57 -9.66 2.54
CA GLU A 32 -3.00 -9.49 2.40
C GLU A 32 -3.28 -8.97 0.97
N PRO A 33 -4.16 -9.62 0.20
CA PRO A 33 -4.62 -9.07 -1.05
C PRO A 33 -5.45 -7.83 -0.72
N ALA A 34 -4.83 -6.66 -0.76
CA ALA A 34 -5.54 -5.41 -0.61
C ALA A 34 -6.48 -5.25 -1.81
N ALA A 35 -7.77 -5.28 -1.49
CA ALA A 35 -8.89 -4.76 -2.26
C ALA A 35 -9.32 -5.57 -3.48
N SER A 36 -10.47 -6.23 -3.31
CA SER A 36 -11.40 -6.64 -4.35
C SER A 36 -11.63 -5.50 -5.37
N GLY A 37 -10.94 -5.59 -6.50
CA GLY A 37 -11.54 -5.69 -7.83
C GLY A 37 -12.44 -4.58 -8.37
N ARG A 38 -12.53 -3.40 -7.76
CA ARG A 38 -13.15 -2.22 -8.40
C ARG A 38 -12.14 -1.09 -8.49
N ALA A 39 -11.87 -0.65 -9.72
CA ALA A 39 -10.97 0.47 -9.98
C ALA A 39 -11.43 1.70 -9.19
N LEU A 40 -10.56 2.20 -8.32
CA LEU A 40 -10.80 3.44 -7.58
C LEU A 40 -10.82 4.61 -8.58
N PRO A 41 -11.65 5.63 -8.34
CA PRO A 41 -11.65 6.84 -9.16
C PRO A 41 -10.25 7.46 -9.24
N VAL A 42 -9.95 8.08 -10.37
CA VAL A 42 -8.71 8.82 -10.54
C VAL A 42 -8.74 10.13 -9.77
N GLY A 43 -7.58 10.61 -9.33
CA GLY A 43 -7.40 11.95 -8.79
C GLY A 43 -6.44 12.05 -7.61
N ALA A 44 -6.09 13.29 -7.26
CA ALA A 44 -5.07 13.65 -6.28
C ALA A 44 -5.38 13.20 -4.85
N TYR A 45 -6.64 12.88 -4.54
CA TYR A 45 -7.01 12.38 -3.21
C TYR A 45 -6.24 11.12 -2.80
N ARG A 46 -5.78 10.31 -3.77
CA ARG A 46 -5.02 9.07 -3.52
C ARG A 46 -3.66 9.33 -2.87
N GLU A 47 -3.09 10.51 -3.06
CA GLU A 47 -1.79 10.88 -2.52
C GLU A 47 -1.88 11.12 -1.01
N THR A 48 -2.89 11.89 -0.59
CA THR A 48 -3.05 12.37 0.78
C THR A 48 -4.07 11.60 1.62
N CYS A 49 -4.89 10.73 1.02
CA CYS A 49 -5.90 9.96 1.76
C CYS A 49 -5.48 8.51 1.98
N ARG A 50 -5.97 7.90 3.06
CA ARG A 50 -5.69 6.51 3.49
C ARG A 50 -6.99 5.77 3.84
N GLY A 51 -6.94 4.45 3.80
CA GLY A 51 -8.12 3.59 4.02
C GLY A 51 -9.22 3.87 3.01
N ILE A 52 -8.86 3.91 1.72
CA ILE A 52 -9.78 4.25 0.65
C ILE A 52 -10.65 3.02 0.36
N THR A 53 -11.97 3.18 0.49
CA THR A 53 -12.95 2.12 0.24
C THR A 53 -14.03 2.65 -0.69
N LEU A 54 -14.37 1.88 -1.72
CA LEU A 54 -15.46 2.20 -2.64
C LEU A 54 -16.56 1.15 -2.50
N ASN A 55 -17.71 1.54 -1.95
CA ASN A 55 -18.87 0.69 -1.78
C ASN A 55 -20.00 1.17 -2.69
N GLY A 56 -20.20 0.49 -3.83
CA GLY A 56 -21.09 0.97 -4.88
C GLY A 56 -20.58 2.30 -5.43
N ASP A 57 -21.35 3.37 -5.25
CA ASP A 57 -20.97 4.72 -5.66
C ASP A 57 -20.50 5.61 -4.50
N ARG A 58 -20.38 5.05 -3.28
CA ARG A 58 -19.90 5.81 -2.12
C ARG A 58 -18.42 5.54 -1.89
N LEU A 59 -17.61 6.56 -2.11
CA LEU A 59 -16.20 6.58 -1.80
C LEU A 59 -16.02 7.08 -0.37
N ARG A 60 -15.33 6.30 0.45
CA ARG A 60 -14.92 6.64 1.82
C ARG A 60 -13.41 6.67 1.91
N ALA A 61 -12.87 7.66 2.60
CA ALA A 61 -11.45 7.72 2.91
C ALA A 61 -11.20 8.61 4.13
N ARG A 62 -10.04 8.43 4.78
CA ARG A 62 -9.49 9.39 5.74
C ARG A 62 -8.44 10.25 5.04
N CYS A 63 -8.69 11.54 4.94
CA CYS A 63 -7.85 12.48 4.22
C CYS A 63 -7.14 13.44 5.17
N ILE A 64 -5.89 13.77 4.87
CA ILE A 64 -5.12 14.74 5.65
C ILE A 64 -5.54 16.16 5.24
N ALA A 65 -6.00 16.96 6.20
CA ALA A 65 -6.30 18.38 6.02
C ALA A 65 -5.01 19.22 6.00
N LYS A 66 -5.09 20.50 5.61
CA LYS A 66 -3.92 21.37 5.49
C LYS A 66 -3.21 21.59 6.83
N ASN A 67 -3.97 21.51 7.93
CA ASN A 67 -3.45 21.55 9.30
C ASN A 67 -2.86 20.21 9.78
N GLY A 68 -2.76 19.20 8.92
CA GLY A 68 -2.25 17.86 9.26
C GLY A 68 -3.27 16.92 9.90
N GLN A 69 -4.49 17.37 10.20
CA GLN A 69 -5.51 16.52 10.82
C GLN A 69 -6.03 15.46 9.85
N SER A 70 -6.23 14.24 10.35
CA SER A 70 -6.89 13.17 9.59
C SER A 70 -8.40 13.28 9.71
N VAL A 71 -9.08 13.58 8.60
CA VAL A 71 -10.53 13.78 8.54
C VAL A 71 -11.18 12.65 7.74
N SER A 72 -12.17 12.00 8.34
CA SER A 72 -13.00 11.01 7.63
C SER A 72 -13.99 11.72 6.71
N SER A 73 -14.02 11.33 5.44
CA SER A 73 -14.90 11.93 4.44
C SER A 73 -15.54 10.87 3.54
N THR A 74 -16.76 11.17 3.07
CA THR A 74 -17.51 10.34 2.14
C THR A 74 -17.97 11.19 0.95
N LEU A 75 -17.80 10.69 -0.26
CA LEU A 75 -18.24 11.34 -1.50
C LEU A 75 -18.98 10.35 -2.39
N SER A 76 -20.03 10.81 -3.06
CA SER A 76 -20.71 10.01 -4.09
C SER A 76 -20.00 10.18 -5.41
N VAL A 77 -19.33 9.14 -5.93
CA VAL A 77 -18.56 9.26 -7.19
C VAL A 77 -19.46 9.54 -8.39
N ARG A 78 -20.73 9.12 -8.31
CA ARG A 78 -21.75 9.40 -9.32
C ARG A 78 -22.03 10.90 -9.48
N SER A 79 -21.94 11.69 -8.39
CA SER A 79 -22.16 13.14 -8.48
C SER A 79 -21.03 13.86 -9.21
N CYS A 80 -19.84 13.26 -9.28
CA CYS A 80 -18.72 13.79 -10.04
C CYS A 80 -18.83 13.52 -11.55
N ARG A 81 -19.77 12.68 -12.01
CA ARG A 81 -19.96 12.34 -13.44
C ARG A 81 -18.66 11.94 -14.17
N GLY A 82 -17.77 11.23 -13.47
CA GLY A 82 -16.46 10.82 -14.01
C GLY A 82 -15.33 11.83 -13.83
N ALA A 83 -15.58 12.99 -13.23
CA ALA A 83 -14.52 13.93 -12.86
C ALA A 83 -13.55 13.34 -11.84
N ALA A 84 -12.29 13.75 -11.92
CA ALA A 84 -11.26 13.36 -10.97
C ALA A 84 -11.60 13.84 -9.55
N ILE A 85 -11.18 13.11 -8.52
CA ILE A 85 -11.47 13.44 -7.12
C ILE A 85 -10.23 14.06 -6.47
N ARG A 86 -10.43 15.10 -5.67
CA ARG A 86 -9.39 15.79 -4.93
C ARG A 86 -9.69 15.78 -3.43
N ASN A 87 -8.65 16.00 -2.64
CA ASN A 87 -8.77 16.31 -1.23
C ASN A 87 -8.86 17.84 -1.07
N ASP A 88 -9.94 18.32 -0.44
CA ASP A 88 -10.22 19.70 -0.13
C ASP A 88 -10.22 19.86 1.41
N ASP A 89 -9.06 20.17 1.97
CA ASP A 89 -8.86 20.36 3.42
C ASP A 89 -9.41 19.20 4.29
N GLY A 90 -9.13 17.96 3.88
CA GLY A 90 -9.57 16.74 4.57
C GLY A 90 -10.93 16.23 4.09
N ARG A 91 -11.58 16.90 3.14
CA ARG A 91 -12.86 16.47 2.55
C ARG A 91 -12.68 16.01 1.11
N LEU A 92 -13.33 14.91 0.73
CA LEU A 92 -13.36 14.46 -0.67
C LEU A 92 -14.23 15.40 -1.50
N ALA A 93 -13.69 15.92 -2.60
CA ALA A 93 -14.40 16.80 -3.52
C ALA A 93 -14.16 16.40 -4.98
N CYS A 94 -15.11 16.71 -5.87
CA CYS A 94 -14.88 16.59 -7.31
C CYS A 94 -13.94 17.71 -7.77
N THR A 95 -13.05 17.40 -8.70
CA THR A 95 -12.28 18.41 -9.42
C THR A 95 -13.25 19.10 -10.38
N PRO A 96 -13.34 20.44 -10.37
CA PRO A 96 -14.10 21.12 -11.41
C PRO A 96 -13.53 20.73 -12.77
N ALA A 97 -14.38 20.57 -13.79
CA ALA A 97 -13.88 20.39 -15.15
C ALA A 97 -12.97 21.58 -15.46
N SER A 98 -11.66 21.35 -15.56
CA SER A 98 -10.77 22.41 -16.03
C SER A 98 -11.16 22.66 -17.49
N PRO A 99 -11.45 23.91 -17.91
CA PRO A 99 -11.56 24.20 -19.32
C PRO A 99 -10.24 23.78 -20.02
N PRO A 100 -10.28 23.39 -21.31
CA PRO A 100 -9.07 23.01 -22.03
C PRO A 100 -8.05 24.13 -21.86
N ARG A 101 -6.87 23.79 -21.35
CA ARG A 101 -5.76 24.73 -21.26
C ARG A 101 -5.26 24.95 -22.69
N SER A 102 -5.80 25.98 -23.35
CA SER A 102 -5.25 26.47 -24.60
C SER A 102 -3.84 27.00 -24.32
N ALA A 103 -2.84 26.29 -24.85
CA ALA A 103 -1.46 26.71 -24.94
C ALA A 103 -1.26 27.64 -26.13
#